data_AF-A0A2V4BWN9-F1
#
_entry.id   AF-A0A2V4BWN9-F1
#
_cell.length_a   1.000
_cell.length_b   1.000
_cell.length_c   1.000
_cell.angle_alpha   90.00
_cell.angle_beta   90.00
_cell.angle_gamma   90.00
#
_symmetry.space_group_name_H-M   'P 1'
#
loop_
_entity.id
_entity.type
_entity.pdbx_description
1 polymer ?
#
loop_
_entity_poly.entity_id
_entity_poly.type
_entity_poly.pdbx_seq_one_letter_code
_entity_poly.pdbx_strand_id
1 'polypeptide(L)'
;MRKSISISILILLVFQNTSSLWVIGAFYINQDYIAKNVCINRFDAVPICKGQCYLTKELKTTEKQDQKIPTVTYKEIQLFCEYEMIFSFSKPVLFSKRIYPVLKKDQLKSAFIFSIYHPPRCA
;
A
#
# COMPACT_ATOMS: atom_id res chain seq x y z
N MET A 1 4.43 -3.94 -40.34
CA MET A 1 5.59 -4.50 -39.61
C MET A 1 5.48 -4.32 -38.09
N ARG A 2 5.45 -3.10 -37.53
CA ARG A 2 5.35 -2.90 -36.06
C ARG A 2 4.17 -3.63 -35.40
N LYS A 3 2.97 -3.57 -36.01
CA LYS A 3 1.76 -4.25 -35.49
C LYS A 3 1.87 -5.78 -35.52
N SER A 4 2.40 -6.37 -36.59
CA SER A 4 2.63 -7.82 -36.66
C SER A 4 3.61 -8.29 -35.60
N ILE A 5 4.69 -7.54 -35.37
CA ILE A 5 5.68 -7.87 -34.33
C ILE A 5 5.02 -7.84 -32.95
N SER A 6 4.23 -6.82 -32.65
CA SER A 6 3.47 -6.76 -31.39
C SER A 6 2.50 -7.94 -31.24
N ILE A 7 1.77 -8.30 -32.30
CA ILE A 7 0.85 -9.45 -32.28
C ILE A 7 1.62 -10.76 -32.07
N SER A 8 2.74 -10.97 -32.76
CA SER A 8 3.59 -12.15 -32.59
C SER A 8 4.12 -12.29 -31.16
N ILE A 9 4.57 -11.19 -30.55
CA ILE A 9 5.02 -11.18 -29.15
C ILE A 9 3.87 -11.55 -28.21
N LEU A 10 2.68 -11.00 -28.45
CA LEU A 10 1.50 -11.26 -27.62
C LEU A 10 1.09 -12.74 -27.69
N ILE A 11 1.11 -13.33 -28.89
CA ILE A 11 0.84 -14.76 -29.10
C ILE A 11 1.87 -15.63 -28.37
N LEU A 12 3.17 -15.32 -28.49
CA LEU A 12 4.23 -16.04 -27.79
C LEU A 12 4.05 -15.99 -26.27
N LEU A 13 3.68 -14.83 -25.74
CA LEU A 13 3.45 -14.64 -24.30
C LEU A 13 2.26 -15.45 -23.79
N VAL A 14 1.17 -15.50 -24.57
CA VAL A 14 0.01 -16.34 -24.26
C VAL A 14 0.40 -17.82 -24.30
N PHE A 15 1.14 -18.24 -25.33
CA PHE A 15 1.54 -19.63 -25.52
C PHE A 15 2.43 -20.16 -24.39
N GLN A 16 3.21 -19.28 -23.76
CA GLN A 16 4.06 -19.65 -22.62
C GLN A 16 3.25 -20.04 -21.37
N ASN A 17 2.00 -19.60 -21.24
CA ASN A 17 1.16 -19.81 -20.06
C ASN A 17 0.14 -20.96 -20.22
N THR A 18 0.19 -21.74 -21.31
CA THR A 18 -0.81 -22.78 -21.61
C THR A 18 -0.38 -24.21 -21.25
N SER A 19 0.70 -24.40 -20.49
CA SER A 19 1.22 -25.72 -20.08
C SER A 19 0.13 -26.62 -19.46
N SER A 20 -0.66 -26.07 -18.54
CA SER A 20 -1.77 -26.77 -17.89
C SER A 20 -2.92 -27.12 -18.85
N LEU A 21 -3.18 -26.28 -19.86
CA LEU A 21 -4.21 -26.55 -20.87
C LEU A 21 -3.83 -27.75 -21.74
N TRP A 22 -2.54 -27.91 -22.04
CA TRP A 22 -2.05 -29.07 -22.78
C TRP A 22 -2.24 -30.38 -22.01
N VAL A 23 -1.96 -30.37 -20.70
CA VAL A 23 -2.18 -31.54 -19.80
C VAL A 23 -3.66 -31.93 -19.79
N ILE A 24 -4.56 -30.96 -19.65
CA ILE A 24 -6.01 -31.19 -19.65
C ILE A 24 -6.48 -31.72 -21.01
N GLY A 25 -6.03 -31.13 -22.12
CA GLY A 25 -6.38 -31.57 -23.47
C GLY A 25 -5.94 -33.01 -23.74
N ALA A 26 -4.69 -33.35 -23.42
CA ALA A 26 -4.15 -34.70 -23.57
C ALA A 26 -4.88 -35.73 -22.69
N PHE A 27 -5.33 -35.32 -21.49
CA PHE A 27 -6.13 -36.15 -20.61
C PHE A 27 -7.49 -36.51 -21.23
N TYR A 28 -8.23 -35.52 -21.76
CA TYR A 28 -9.55 -35.78 -22.34
C TYR A 28 -9.48 -36.62 -23.61
N ILE A 29 -8.46 -36.43 -24.45
CA ILE A 29 -8.26 -37.25 -25.66
C ILE A 29 -8.04 -38.72 -25.28
N ASN A 30 -7.34 -39.00 -24.17
CA ASN A 30 -6.92 -40.35 -23.78
C ASN A 30 -7.59 -40.85 -22.50
N GLN A 31 -8.73 -40.26 -22.11
CA GLN A 31 -9.30 -40.47 -20.78
C GLN A 31 -9.59 -41.94 -20.48
N ASP A 32 -10.14 -42.67 -21.45
CA ASP A 32 -10.45 -44.10 -21.30
C ASP A 32 -9.19 -44.95 -21.11
N TYR A 33 -8.13 -44.64 -21.87
CA TYR A 33 -6.83 -45.31 -21.74
C TYR A 33 -6.23 -45.04 -20.36
N ILE A 34 -6.27 -43.78 -19.90
CA ILE A 34 -5.75 -43.36 -18.60
C ILE A 34 -6.51 -44.06 -17.48
N ALA A 35 -7.84 -44.11 -17.54
CA ALA A 35 -8.68 -44.75 -16.53
C ALA A 35 -8.39 -46.25 -16.41
N LYS A 36 -8.18 -46.95 -17.55
CA LYS A 36 -7.97 -48.40 -17.59
C LYS A 36 -6.53 -48.83 -17.26
N ASN A 37 -5.53 -48.06 -17.67
CA ASN A 37 -4.13 -48.52 -17.63
C ASN A 37 -3.25 -47.75 -16.64
N VAL A 38 -3.50 -46.46 -16.43
CA VAL A 38 -2.57 -45.57 -15.73
C VAL A 38 -3.09 -45.12 -14.37
N CYS A 39 -4.41 -44.94 -14.20
CA CYS A 39 -4.95 -44.45 -12.93
C CYS A 39 -4.61 -45.39 -11.78
N ILE A 40 -4.26 -44.80 -10.64
CA ILE A 40 -3.84 -45.48 -9.42
C ILE A 40 -5.01 -46.29 -8.83
N ASN A 41 -6.23 -45.75 -8.94
CA ASN A 41 -7.47 -46.33 -8.40
C ASN A 41 -8.15 -47.31 -9.38
N ARG A 42 -7.46 -47.78 -10.43
CA ARG A 42 -8.02 -48.68 -11.45
C ARG A 42 -8.41 -50.06 -10.91
N PHE A 43 -7.87 -50.44 -9.76
CA PHE A 43 -8.13 -51.71 -9.09
C PHE A 43 -9.19 -51.61 -7.98
N ASP A 44 -9.77 -50.43 -7.75
CA ASP A 44 -10.84 -50.26 -6.78
C ASP A 44 -12.11 -50.98 -7.26
N ALA A 45 -12.82 -51.62 -6.33
CA ALA A 45 -14.03 -52.41 -6.65
C ALA A 45 -15.13 -51.59 -7.36
N VAL A 46 -15.17 -50.28 -7.12
CA VAL A 46 -16.03 -49.33 -7.84
C VAL A 46 -15.18 -48.13 -8.29
N PRO A 47 -14.66 -48.12 -9.52
CA PRO A 47 -13.76 -47.06 -9.98
C PRO A 47 -14.54 -45.80 -10.39
N ILE A 48 -14.94 -44.98 -9.41
CA ILE A 48 -15.66 -43.71 -9.63
C ILE A 48 -14.73 -42.62 -10.23
N CYS A 49 -13.42 -42.79 -10.06
CA CYS A 49 -12.41 -41.78 -10.36
C CYS A 49 -12.25 -41.44 -11.86
N LYS A 50 -12.47 -42.40 -12.77
CA LYS A 50 -12.36 -42.20 -14.25
C LYS A 50 -11.08 -41.46 -14.70
N GLY A 51 -9.94 -41.74 -14.05
CA GLY A 51 -8.64 -41.12 -14.39
C GLY A 51 -8.35 -39.78 -13.72
N GLN A 52 -9.27 -39.19 -12.95
CA GLN A 52 -9.07 -37.89 -12.27
C GLN A 52 -7.89 -37.90 -11.29
N CYS A 53 -7.56 -39.07 -10.71
CA CYS A 53 -6.40 -39.30 -9.86
C CYS A 53 -5.10 -38.89 -10.55
N TYR A 54 -4.97 -39.27 -11.82
CA TYR A 54 -3.81 -39.04 -12.66
C TYR A 54 -3.75 -37.57 -13.07
N LEU A 55 -4.88 -37.00 -13.54
CA LEU A 55 -4.96 -35.59 -13.91
C LEU A 55 -4.53 -34.66 -12.76
N THR A 56 -5.03 -34.93 -11.55
CA THR A 56 -4.69 -34.14 -10.36
C THR A 56 -3.20 -34.21 -10.03
N LYS A 57 -2.57 -35.37 -10.23
CA LYS A 57 -1.14 -35.57 -10.00
C LYS A 57 -0.28 -34.81 -11.02
N GLU A 58 -0.65 -34.90 -12.31
CA GLU A 58 0.06 -34.20 -13.38
C GLU A 58 -0.03 -32.67 -13.20
N LEU A 59 -1.23 -32.13 -12.95
CA LEU A 59 -1.42 -30.70 -12.72
C LEU A 59 -0.59 -30.17 -11.53
N LYS A 60 -0.55 -30.89 -10.41
CA LYS A 60 0.30 -30.54 -9.26
C LYS A 60 1.79 -30.59 -9.59
N THR A 61 2.20 -31.44 -10.52
CA THR A 61 3.60 -31.57 -10.92
C THR A 61 4.02 -30.40 -11.81
N THR A 62 3.15 -30.00 -12.75
CA THR A 62 3.32 -28.80 -13.58
C THR A 62 3.38 -27.54 -12.71
N GLU A 63 2.47 -27.38 -11.76
CA GLU A 63 2.45 -26.22 -10.85
C GLU A 63 3.73 -26.09 -10.03
N LYS A 64 4.26 -27.22 -9.52
CA LYS A 64 5.54 -27.23 -8.79
C LYS A 64 6.75 -26.91 -9.66
N GLN A 65 6.69 -27.19 -10.96
CA GLN A 65 7.76 -26.77 -11.89
C GLN A 65 7.69 -25.28 -12.16
N ASP A 66 6.49 -24.72 -12.31
CA ASP A 66 6.30 -23.27 -12.48
C ASP A 66 6.73 -22.48 -11.23
N GLN A 67 6.57 -23.04 -10.03
CA GLN A 67 7.05 -22.43 -8.78
C GLN A 67 8.59 -22.46 -8.60
N LYS A 68 9.33 -23.23 -9.42
CA LYS A 68 10.81 -23.25 -9.38
C LYS A 68 11.45 -22.10 -10.17
N ILE A 69 10.65 -21.23 -10.79
CA ILE A 69 11.15 -19.97 -11.33
C ILE A 69 11.80 -19.23 -10.15
N PRO A 70 13.10 -18.90 -10.21
CA PRO A 70 13.79 -18.28 -9.09
C PRO A 70 13.04 -17.00 -8.73
N THR A 71 12.47 -16.98 -7.52
CA THR A 71 11.94 -15.75 -6.94
C THR A 71 13.09 -14.76 -6.96
N VAL A 72 13.02 -13.77 -7.83
CA VAL A 72 13.98 -12.67 -7.87
C VAL A 72 13.80 -11.93 -6.56
N THR A 73 14.56 -12.32 -5.54
CA THR A 73 14.67 -11.57 -4.29
C THR A 73 15.42 -10.30 -4.64
N TYR A 74 14.69 -9.26 -4.98
CA TYR A 74 15.22 -7.90 -5.04
C TYR A 74 15.74 -7.58 -3.64
N LYS A 75 17.07 -7.56 -3.47
CA LYS A 75 17.67 -6.93 -2.30
C LYS A 75 17.42 -5.43 -2.46
N GLU A 76 16.47 -4.88 -1.72
CA GLU A 76 16.28 -3.44 -1.64
C GLU A 76 17.60 -2.81 -1.18
N ILE A 77 18.23 -2.04 -2.06
CA ILE A 77 19.42 -1.26 -1.72
C ILE A 77 18.92 -0.03 -0.97
N GLN A 78 19.00 -0.05 0.36
CA GLN A 78 18.75 1.14 1.17
C GLN A 78 19.96 2.09 1.04
N LEU A 79 19.83 3.08 0.16
CA LEU A 79 20.80 4.17 0.03
C LEU A 79 20.55 5.16 1.18
N PHE A 80 21.32 5.05 2.26
CA PHE A 80 21.34 6.05 3.33
C PHE A 80 22.32 7.17 2.95
N CYS A 81 21.80 8.38 2.74
CA CYS A 81 22.60 9.59 2.57
C CYS A 81 22.44 10.48 3.80
N GLU A 82 23.49 10.54 4.62
CA GLU A 82 23.58 11.47 5.75
C GLU A 82 24.17 12.79 5.27
N TYR A 83 23.36 13.85 5.29
CA TYR A 83 23.80 15.21 5.01
C TYR A 83 23.45 16.09 6.21
N GLU A 84 24.46 16.73 6.79
CA GLU A 84 24.26 17.68 7.88
C GLU A 84 23.61 18.97 7.35
N MET A 85 22.28 19.05 7.48
CA MET A 85 21.56 20.32 7.28
C MET A 85 21.77 21.24 8.48
N ILE A 86 22.63 22.24 8.32
CA ILE A 86 22.73 23.34 9.27
C ILE A 86 21.53 24.27 9.05
N PHE A 87 20.47 24.07 9.84
CA PHE A 87 19.34 25.00 9.91
C PHE A 87 19.69 26.18 10.82
N SER A 88 19.75 27.39 10.25
CA SER A 88 19.87 28.63 11.01
C SER A 88 18.53 29.35 11.07
N PHE A 89 17.95 29.45 12.27
CA PHE A 89 16.77 30.25 12.52
C PHE A 89 17.17 31.69 12.86
N SER A 90 16.85 32.63 11.97
CA SER A 90 16.97 34.06 12.28
C SER A 90 15.82 34.47 13.18
N LYS A 91 16.12 34.99 14.38
CA LYS A 91 15.08 35.50 15.30
C LYS A 91 14.38 36.70 14.65
N PRO A 92 13.04 36.73 14.56
CA PRO A 92 12.35 37.90 14.04
C PRO A 92 12.54 39.06 15.02
N VAL A 93 13.07 40.18 14.53
CA VAL A 93 13.15 41.43 15.29
C VAL A 93 11.77 42.09 15.29
N LEU A 94 11.02 41.91 16.37
CA LEU A 94 9.73 42.58 16.58
C LEU A 94 9.95 44.00 17.07
N PHE A 95 9.80 44.98 16.18
CA PHE A 95 9.69 46.39 16.57
C PHE A 95 8.25 46.69 17.01
N SER A 96 8.04 46.75 18.34
CA SER A 96 6.80 47.29 18.90
C SER A 96 6.96 48.79 19.12
N LYS A 97 6.21 49.61 18.37
CA LYS A 97 6.09 51.03 18.65
C LYS A 97 5.22 51.18 19.91
N ARG A 98 5.82 51.54 21.04
CA ARG A 98 5.07 51.85 22.27
C ARG A 98 4.24 53.11 22.02
N ILE A 99 2.92 52.95 21.93
CA ILE A 99 1.98 54.07 21.88
C ILE A 99 1.50 54.29 23.32
N TYR A 100 1.88 55.42 23.91
CA TYR A 100 1.35 55.83 25.21
C TYR A 100 0.04 56.61 24.99
N PRO A 101 -1.00 56.35 25.81
CA PRO A 101 -2.21 57.15 25.73
C PRO A 101 -1.90 58.58 26.19
N VAL A 102 -2.13 59.55 25.30
CA VAL A 102 -2.06 60.98 25.64
C VAL A 102 -3.37 61.36 26.33
N LEU A 103 -3.28 61.85 27.56
CA LEU A 103 -4.43 62.33 28.31
C LEU A 103 -5.02 63.57 27.60
N LYS A 104 -6.21 63.45 27.00
CA LYS A 104 -6.93 64.59 26.43
C LYS A 104 -7.46 65.45 27.57
N LYS A 105 -7.00 66.71 27.63
CA LYS A 105 -7.39 67.72 28.65
C LYS A 105 -8.90 67.91 28.76
N ASP A 106 -9.65 67.63 27.69
CA ASP A 106 -11.09 67.89 27.58
C ASP A 106 -11.97 66.91 28.38
N GLN A 107 -11.38 65.88 29.02
CA GLN A 107 -12.12 64.92 29.87
C GLN A 107 -11.98 65.16 31.38
N LEU A 108 -11.30 66.24 31.80
CA LEU A 108 -11.30 66.69 33.20
C LEU A 108 -12.64 67.36 33.53
N LYS A 109 -13.67 66.56 33.80
CA LYS A 109 -14.85 67.06 34.54
C LYS A 109 -14.39 67.37 35.96
N SER A 110 -14.15 68.65 36.25
CA SER A 110 -13.98 69.17 37.60
C SER A 110 -15.30 69.02 38.36
N ALA A 111 -15.57 67.81 38.84
CA ALA A 111 -16.56 67.57 39.89
C ALA A 111 -15.81 67.45 41.22
N PHE A 112 -15.11 68.52 41.58
CA PHE A 112 -14.57 68.71 42.93
C PHE A 112 -15.74 68.98 43.87
N ILE A 113 -16.35 67.91 44.38
CA ILE A 113 -17.36 68.02 45.44
C ILE A 113 -16.59 67.96 46.76
N PHE A 114 -16.24 69.12 47.28
CA PHE A 114 -15.76 69.26 48.65
C PHE A 114 -16.92 69.00 49.61
N SER A 115 -16.97 67.79 50.19
CA SER A 115 -17.53 67.62 51.52
C SER A 115 -16.66 66.61 52.27
N ILE A 116 -15.62 67.11 52.92
CA ILE A 116 -14.82 66.32 53.86
C ILE A 116 -15.74 65.98 55.04
N TYR A 117 -16.08 64.70 55.20
CA TYR A 117 -16.85 64.20 56.32
C TYR A 117 -16.05 64.44 57.62
N HIS A 118 -16.66 65.13 58.58
CA HIS A 118 -16.08 65.32 59.92
C HIS A 118 -16.84 64.46 60.93
N PRO A 119 -16.16 63.67 61.77
CA PRO A 119 -16.81 62.90 62.81
C PRO A 119 -17.32 63.80 63.95
N PRO A 120 -18.41 63.41 64.66
CA PRO A 120 -19.00 64.19 65.74
C PRO A 120 -18.04 64.30 66.94
N ARG A 121 -18.03 65.46 67.60
CA ARG A 121 -17.21 65.70 68.79
C ARG A 121 -17.84 65.03 70.01
N CYS A 122 -17.07 64.22 70.73
CA CYS A 122 -17.48 63.59 71.98
C CYS A 122 -17.66 64.64 73.09
N ALA A 123 -18.67 64.45 73.94
CA ALA A 123 -18.82 65.11 75.23
C ALA A 123 -17.92 64.47 76.28
#